data_AF-A0A849QXB7-F1
#
_entry.id   AF-A0A849QXB7-F1
#
_cell.length_a   1.000
_cell.length_b   1.000
_cell.length_c   1.000
_cell.angle_alpha   90.00
_cell.angle_beta   90.00
_cell.angle_gamma   90.00
#
_symmetry.space_group_name_H-M   'P 1'
#
loop_
_entity.id
_entity.type
_entity.pdbx_description
1 polymer ?
#
loop_
_entity_poly.entity_id
_entity_poly.type
_entity_poly.pdbx_seq_one_letter_code
_entity_poly.pdbx_strand_id
1 'polypeptide(L)' 'MATRTKAIYEEGILKPLEKLDLKEGEEVEIELKKSITERTFGIIPLEHDELEEIIEDTEYGSW' A
#
# COMPACT_ATOMS: atom_id res chain seq x y z
N MET A 1 -5.08 3.24 17.35
CA MET A 1 -5.14 2.01 16.53
C MET A 1 -5.24 2.47 15.09
N ALA A 2 -4.46 1.89 14.18
CA ALA A 2 -4.48 2.26 12.76
C ALA A 2 -5.18 1.14 11.97
N THR A 3 -6.16 1.50 11.15
CA THR A 3 -6.87 0.56 10.27
C THR A 3 -6.43 0.83 8.83
N ARG A 4 -5.94 -0.20 8.13
CA ARG A 4 -5.58 -0.10 6.71
C ARG A 4 -6.77 -0.55 5.87
N THR A 5 -7.20 0.29 4.93
CA THR A 5 -8.26 -0.04 3.96
C THR A 5 -7.74 0.12 2.54
N LYS A 6 -8.37 -0.57 1.59
CA LYS A 6 -8.10 -0.41 0.16
C LYS A 6 -9.11 0.56 -0.44
N ALA A 7 -8.65 1.40 -1.36
CA ALA A 7 -9.49 2.34 -2.07
C ALA A 7 -9.08 2.41 -3.55
N ILE A 8 -10.05 2.74 -4.40
CA ILE A 8 -9.82 3.07 -5.80
C ILE A 8 -9.84 4.58 -5.94
N TYR A 9 -8.85 5.12 -6.67
CA TYR A 9 -8.83 6.53 -7.04
C TYR A 9 -9.51 6.73 -8.40
N GLU A 10 -10.65 7.41 -8.40
CA GLU A 10 -11.44 7.69 -9.60
C GLU A 10 -11.95 9.14 -9.56
N GLU A 11 -11.81 9.85 -10.67
CA GLU A 11 -12.33 11.22 -10.84
C GLU A 11 -11.87 12.20 -9.75
N GLY A 12 -10.67 12.00 -9.21
CA GLY A 12 -10.13 12.86 -8.16
C GLY A 12 -10.48 12.43 -6.73
N ILE A 13 -11.22 11.33 -6.55
CA ILE A 13 -11.78 10.91 -5.26
C ILE A 13 -11.28 9.50 -4.90
N LEU A 14 -10.87 9.31 -3.64
CA LEU A 14 -10.59 7.98 -3.08
C LEU A 14 -11.89 7.32 -2.62
N LYS A 15 -12.25 6.21 -3.24
CA LYS A 15 -13.45 5.42 -2.91
C LYS A 15 -13.02 4.12 -2.21
N PRO A 16 -13.34 3.90 -0.92
CA PRO A 16 -12.96 2.68 -0.24
C PRO A 16 -13.70 1.47 -0.86
N LEU A 17 -13.03 0.32 -0.92
CA LEU A 17 -13.62 -0.92 -1.42
C LEU A 17 -14.66 -1.53 -0.46
N GLU A 18 -14.61 -1.12 0.80
CA GLU A 18 -15.49 -1.58 1.87
C GLU A 18 -15.99 -0.39 2.69
N LYS A 19 -17.08 -0.59 3.43
CA LYS A 19 -17.64 0.44 4.29
C LYS A 19 -16.71 0.72 5.46
N LEU A 20 -16.41 1.99 5.70
CA LEU A 20 -15.63 2.43 6.86
C LEU A 20 -16.55 2.80 8.02
N ASP A 21 -16.13 2.48 9.23
CA ASP A 21 -16.82 2.85 10.47
C ASP A 21 -16.34 4.24 10.94
N LEU A 22 -16.61 5.26 10.12
CA LEU A 22 -16.25 6.66 10.38
C LEU A 22 -17.52 7.48 10.63
N LYS A 23 -17.42 8.51 11.45
CA LYS A 23 -18.51 9.48 11.63
C LYS A 23 -18.52 10.48 10.48
N GLU A 24 -19.71 11.01 10.19
CA GLU A 24 -19.85 12.08 9.19
C GLU A 24 -18.99 13.30 9.60
N GLY A 25 -18.13 13.76 8.69
CA GLY A 25 -17.21 14.88 8.94
C GLY A 25 -15.95 14.54 9.73
N GLU A 26 -15.68 13.27 10.00
CA GLU A 26 -14.45 12.83 10.66
C GLU A 26 -13.23 13.02 9.73
N GLU A 27 -12.23 13.79 10.18
CA GLU A 27 -10.96 13.95 9.47
C GLU A 27 -10.09 12.71 9.63
N VAL A 28 -9.49 12.26 8.52
CA VAL A 28 -8.60 11.10 8.48
C VAL A 28 -7.32 11.46 7.73
N GLU A 29 -6.22 10.82 8.11
CA GLU A 29 -4.94 10.91 7.40
C GLU A 29 -4.81 9.75 6.41
N ILE A 30 -4.28 10.03 5.22
CA ILE A 30 -4.14 9.04 4.15
C ILE A 30 -2.66 8.86 3.83
N GLU A 31 -2.17 7.63 3.99
CA GLU A 31 -0.83 7.24 3.57
C GLU A 31 -0.86 6.59 2.18
N LEU A 32 -0.15 7.19 1.22
CA LEU A 32 0.00 6.63 -0.13
C LEU A 32 1.30 5.84 -0.22
N LYS A 33 1.21 4.51 -0.06
CA LYS A 33 2.34 3.62 -0.35
C LYS A 33 2.42 3.36 -1.86
N LYS A 34 3.41 3.96 -2.52
CA LYS A 34 3.77 3.62 -3.89
C LYS A 34 4.85 2.54 -3.83
N SER A 35 4.58 1.36 -4.37
CA SER A 35 5.63 0.34 -4.45
C SER A 35 6.70 0.77 -5.45
N ILE A 36 7.97 0.75 -5.05
CA ILE A 36 9.10 0.97 -5.96
C ILE A 36 9.25 -0.21 -6.92
N THR A 37 8.73 -1.39 -6.54
CA THR A 37 8.83 -2.61 -7.35
C THR A 37 8.24 -2.42 -8.75
N GLU A 38 7.14 -1.67 -8.91
CA GLU A 38 6.58 -1.38 -10.24
C GLU A 38 7.52 -0.60 -11.17
N ARG A 39 8.51 0.13 -10.62
CA ARG A 39 9.52 0.88 -11.39
C ARG A 39 10.79 0.07 -11.67
N THR A 40 11.07 -0.96 -10.89
CA THR A 40 12.34 -1.70 -10.93
C THR A 40 12.17 -3.16 -11.39
N PHE A 41 10.93 -3.67 -11.47
CA PHE A 41 10.63 -5.00 -12.01
C PHE A 41 11.10 -5.08 -13.46
N GLY A 42 12.19 -5.82 -13.70
CA GLY A 42 12.83 -5.98 -15.02
C GLY A 42 14.11 -5.14 -15.26
N ILE A 43 14.48 -4.24 -14.36
CA ILE A 43 15.77 -3.50 -14.43
C ILE A 43 16.86 -4.25 -13.66
N ILE A 44 16.48 -4.93 -12.58
CA ILE A 44 17.41 -5.65 -11.71
C ILE A 44 17.27 -7.16 -12.02
N PRO A 45 18.35 -7.83 -12.46
CA PRO A 45 18.35 -9.28 -12.66
C PRO A 45 18.44 -9.95 -11.28
N LEU A 46 17.28 -10.20 -10.68
CA LEU A 46 17.14 -11.00 -9.45
C LEU A 46 16.15 -12.11 -9.74
N GLU A 47 16.39 -13.29 -9.18
CA GLU A 47 15.44 -14.39 -9.27
C GLU A 47 14.20 -14.07 -8.43
N HIS A 48 13.05 -14.61 -8.82
CA HIS A 48 11.76 -14.28 -8.22
C HIS A 48 11.74 -14.50 -6.69
N ASP A 49 12.38 -15.58 -6.24
CA ASP A 49 12.46 -15.97 -4.84
C ASP A 49 13.27 -14.97 -4.00
N GLU A 50 14.36 -14.41 -4.56
CA GLU A 50 15.18 -13.39 -3.89
C GLU A 50 14.43 -12.05 -3.77
N LEU A 51 13.57 -11.74 -4.75
CA LEU A 51 12.73 -10.54 -4.71
C LEU A 51 11.62 -10.66 -3.66
N GLU A 52 11.01 -11.83 -3.51
CA GLU A 52 9.97 -12.07 -2.49
C GLU A 52 10.55 -11.95 -1.08
N GLU A 53 11.73 -12.53 -0.83
CA GLU A 53 12.43 -12.43 0.46
C GLU A 53 12.73 -10.96 0.83
N ILE A 54 13.25 -10.18 -0.12
CA ILE A 54 13.53 -8.74 0.09
C ILE A 54 12.25 -7.95 0.37
N ILE A 55 11.16 -8.21 -0.37
CA ILE A 55 9.89 -7.51 -0.17
C ILE A 55 9.29 -7.87 1.19
N GLU A 56 9.34 -9.14 1.58
CA GLU A 56 8.86 -9.63 2.87
C GLU A 56 9.66 -9.01 4.02
N ASP A 57 10.99 -8.98 3.93
CA ASP A 57 11.87 -8.34 4.92
C ASP A 57 11.64 -6.83 5.07
N THR A 58 11.29 -6.14 3.97
CA THR A 58 11.04 -4.69 4.01
C THR A 58 9.64 -4.32 4.50
N GLU A 59 8.61 -5.13 4.25
CA GLU A 59 7.25 -4.90 4.75
C GLU A 59 7.04 -5.44 6.18
N TYR A 60 7.86 -6.39 6.64
CA TYR A 60 7.86 -6.95 8.00
C TYR A 60 9.11 -6.60 8.83
N GLY A 61 9.72 -5.44 8.57
CA GLY A 61 10.79 -4.89 9.39
C GLY A 61 10.33 -4.60 10.83
N SER A 62 10.58 -5.55 11.73
CA SER A 62 10.59 -5.34 13.18
C SER A 62 11.78 -4.44 13.54
N TRP A 63 11.52 -3.14 13.73
CA TRP A 63 12.31 -2.25 14.59
C TRP A 63 11.43 -1.16 15.18
#